data_AF-H2RBQ7-F1
#
_entry.id   AF-H2RBQ7-F1
#
_cell.length_a   1.000
_cell.length_b   1.000
_cell.length_c   1.000
_cell.angle_alpha   90.00
_cell.angle_beta   90.00
_cell.angle_gamma   90.00
#
_symmetry.space_group_name_H-M   'P 1'
#
loop_
_entity.id
_entity.type
_entity.pdbx_description
1 polymer ?
#
loop_
_entity_poly.entity_id
_entity_poly.type
_entity_poly.pdbx_seq_one_letter_code
_entity_poly.pdbx_strand_id
1 'polypeptide(L)'
;MVCARAALGPGALWAAAWGVLLLTAPAGAQRGRKKVVHVLEGESGSVVVQTAPGQVVSHRGGTIVLPCRYHYEAAAHGHDGVRLKWTKVVDPLAFTDVFVALGPQHRAFGSYRGRAELQGDGPGDASLVLRNVTLQDYGRYECEVTNELEDDAGMVKLDLEGVVFPYHPRGGRYKLTFAEAQRACAEQDGILASAEQLHAAWRDGLDWCNAGWLRDGSVQYPVNRPREPCGGLGGTGSAGGGGDANGGLRNYGYRHNAEERYDAFCFTSNLPGRVFFLKPLRPVPFSGAARACAARGAAVAKVGQLFAAWKLQLLDRCTAGWLADGSARYPIVNPRARCGGRRPGVRSLGFPDATRRLFGVYCYRAPGAPDPAPGGWGWGWAGGGGWAGGARDPAAWTPLHV
;
A
#
# COMPACT_ATOMS: atom_id res chain seq x y z
N MET A 1 12.64 -67.76 -34.90
CA MET A 1 13.12 -68.56 -33.75
C MET A 1 12.13 -68.38 -32.61
N VAL A 2 11.41 -69.47 -32.32
CA VAL A 2 10.94 -69.97 -31.01
C VAL A 2 10.17 -68.97 -30.11
N CYS A 3 8.83 -68.99 -30.10
CA CYS A 3 7.89 -69.79 -29.28
C CYS A 3 7.92 -69.41 -27.78
N ALA A 4 6.90 -68.73 -27.24
CA ALA A 4 5.54 -69.18 -26.87
C ALA A 4 5.49 -69.98 -25.56
N ARG A 5 4.70 -69.51 -24.58
CA ARG A 5 3.43 -70.12 -24.14
C ARG A 5 3.01 -69.63 -22.75
N ALA A 6 1.79 -69.15 -22.68
CA ALA A 6 0.96 -69.16 -21.49
C ALA A 6 0.11 -70.46 -21.48
N ALA A 7 -0.32 -70.86 -20.27
CA ALA A 7 -1.60 -71.47 -19.91
C ALA A 7 -1.56 -72.82 -19.14
N LEU A 8 -2.29 -72.79 -18.00
CA LEU A 8 -3.22 -73.78 -17.43
C LEU A 8 -2.76 -74.91 -16.47
N GLY A 9 -3.20 -74.73 -15.20
CA GLY A 9 -3.93 -75.72 -14.35
C GLY A 9 -3.11 -76.70 -13.50
N PRO A 10 -3.71 -77.46 -12.56
CA PRO A 10 -5.09 -77.43 -12.02
C PRO A 10 -5.14 -77.58 -10.46
N GLY A 11 -6.34 -77.71 -9.86
CA GLY A 11 -6.51 -78.65 -8.72
C GLY A 11 -7.23 -78.18 -7.44
N ALA A 12 -8.51 -78.53 -7.36
CA ALA A 12 -9.23 -79.15 -6.22
C ALA A 12 -9.35 -78.46 -4.83
N LEU A 13 -10.57 -78.59 -4.31
CA LEU A 13 -11.11 -78.10 -3.04
C LEU A 13 -11.18 -79.21 -1.96
N TRP A 14 -11.40 -78.77 -0.71
CA TRP A 14 -12.04 -79.40 0.47
C TRP A 14 -11.22 -80.20 1.52
N ALA A 15 -11.13 -79.57 2.70
CA ALA A 15 -11.58 -80.02 4.03
C ALA A 15 -10.78 -81.05 4.88
N ALA A 16 -10.47 -80.64 6.13
CA ALA A 16 -10.60 -81.37 7.42
C ALA A 16 -9.80 -80.59 8.49
N ALA A 17 -10.40 -80.01 9.54
CA ALA A 17 -10.88 -80.60 10.80
C ALA A 17 -9.80 -80.70 11.92
N TRP A 18 -9.99 -79.88 12.97
CA TRP A 18 -9.88 -80.11 14.42
C TRP A 18 -8.78 -81.04 14.99
N GLY A 19 -8.04 -80.56 16.00
CA GLY A 19 -7.27 -81.43 16.90
C GLY A 19 -6.51 -80.68 18.01
N VAL A 20 -6.93 -80.93 19.26
CA VAL A 20 -6.38 -80.47 20.54
C VAL A 20 -5.24 -81.39 21.01
N LEU A 21 -4.21 -80.87 21.71
CA LEU A 21 -3.58 -81.40 22.93
C LEU A 21 -2.31 -80.56 23.26
N LEU A 22 -2.33 -79.74 24.32
CA LEU A 22 -1.79 -80.02 25.67
C LEU A 22 -0.29 -80.37 25.70
N LEU A 23 0.51 -79.56 26.40
CA LEU A 23 1.27 -79.96 27.61
C LEU A 23 1.99 -78.77 28.25
N THR A 24 2.21 -78.93 29.55
CA THR A 24 2.43 -77.98 30.65
C THR A 24 3.86 -77.48 30.89
N ALA A 25 3.93 -76.29 31.54
CA ALA A 25 4.89 -75.81 32.57
C ALA A 25 6.33 -75.40 32.12
N PRO A 26 7.05 -74.50 32.84
CA PRO A 26 6.92 -74.17 34.27
C PRO A 26 7.05 -72.66 34.66
N ALA A 27 7.01 -72.47 35.98
CA ALA A 27 7.07 -71.24 36.74
C ALA A 27 8.38 -70.45 36.64
N GLY A 28 8.27 -69.15 36.94
CA GLY A 28 9.32 -68.39 37.64
C GLY A 28 9.98 -67.27 36.84
N ALA A 29 9.50 -66.04 37.05
CA ALA A 29 10.36 -64.85 37.10
C ALA A 29 9.54 -63.65 37.64
N GLN A 30 9.79 -63.27 38.90
CA GLN A 30 9.46 -61.93 39.34
C GLN A 30 10.27 -60.93 38.49
N ARG A 31 9.58 -60.05 37.78
CA ARG A 31 10.16 -58.81 37.25
C ARG A 31 9.28 -57.65 37.66
N GLY A 32 9.95 -56.65 38.24
CA GLY A 32 9.38 -55.54 38.98
C GLY A 32 8.18 -54.88 38.31
N ARG A 33 7.20 -54.53 39.16
CA ARG A 33 6.07 -53.67 38.84
C ARG A 33 6.63 -52.32 38.37
N LYS A 34 6.85 -52.15 37.07
CA LYS A 34 7.03 -50.84 36.47
C LYS A 34 5.74 -50.08 36.74
N LYS A 35 5.77 -49.11 37.66
CA LYS A 35 4.76 -48.05 37.69
C LYS A 35 4.89 -47.34 36.34
N VAL A 36 4.00 -47.65 35.42
CA VAL A 36 3.75 -46.80 34.26
C VAL A 36 3.12 -45.56 34.85
N VAL A 37 3.92 -44.50 34.99
CA VAL A 37 3.38 -43.15 35.14
C VAL A 37 2.80 -42.84 33.77
N HIS A 38 1.48 -42.92 33.65
CA HIS A 38 0.80 -42.19 32.60
C HIS A 38 1.05 -40.72 32.91
N VAL A 39 2.06 -40.13 32.27
CA VAL A 39 2.06 -38.68 32.07
C VAL A 39 0.88 -38.45 31.15
N LEU A 40 -0.25 -38.04 31.74
CA LEU A 40 -1.28 -37.37 30.98
C LEU A 40 -0.56 -36.17 30.38
N GLU A 41 -0.33 -36.17 29.07
CA GLU A 41 -0.10 -34.93 28.33
C GLU A 41 -1.25 -34.02 28.74
N GLY A 42 -0.94 -33.01 29.56
CA GLY A 42 -1.92 -32.01 29.92
C GLY A 42 -2.49 -31.44 28.64
N GLU A 43 -3.82 -31.27 28.60
CA GLU A 43 -4.51 -30.57 27.53
C GLU A 43 -3.71 -29.33 27.14
N SER A 44 -3.13 -29.37 25.93
CA SER A 44 -2.25 -28.34 25.38
C SER A 44 -3.04 -27.05 25.34
N GLY A 45 -2.57 -26.04 26.08
CA GLY A 45 -3.11 -24.68 26.08
C GLY A 45 -2.76 -23.96 24.79
N SER A 46 -3.14 -24.53 23.65
CA SER A 46 -2.75 -24.04 22.34
C SER A 46 -3.40 -22.71 22.00
N VAL A 47 -2.59 -21.82 21.42
CA VAL A 47 -3.06 -20.53 20.89
C VAL A 47 -3.01 -20.61 19.38
N VAL A 48 -4.15 -20.31 18.75
CA VAL A 48 -4.24 -20.24 17.29
C VAL A 48 -4.69 -18.85 16.90
N VAL A 49 -3.84 -18.16 16.15
CA VAL A 49 -4.11 -16.83 15.60
C VAL A 49 -4.72 -16.96 14.21
N GLN A 50 -5.91 -16.38 14.07
CA GLN A 50 -6.63 -16.25 12.83
C GLN A 50 -6.62 -14.78 12.40
N THR A 51 -5.86 -14.50 11.36
CA THR A 51 -5.95 -13.23 10.64
C THR A 51 -6.84 -13.41 9.41
N ALA A 52 -7.57 -12.36 9.03
CA ALA A 52 -8.36 -12.44 7.80
C ALA A 52 -7.40 -12.66 6.62
N PRO A 53 -7.62 -13.67 5.77
CA PRO A 53 -6.76 -13.91 4.63
C PRO A 53 -6.86 -12.74 3.66
N GLY A 54 -5.75 -12.05 3.44
CA GLY A 54 -5.60 -11.08 2.35
C GLY A 54 -5.11 -9.70 2.75
N GLN A 55 -5.67 -8.70 2.08
CA GLN A 55 -5.23 -7.32 2.07
C GLN A 55 -6.38 -6.43 2.51
N VAL A 56 -6.14 -5.56 3.49
CA VAL A 56 -7.06 -4.48 3.84
C VAL A 56 -6.64 -3.21 3.11
N VAL A 57 -7.60 -2.49 2.55
CA VAL A 57 -7.34 -1.27 1.78
C VAL A 57 -7.90 -0.07 2.54
N SER A 58 -7.08 0.97 2.68
CA SER A 58 -7.50 2.25 3.24
C SER A 58 -7.02 3.40 2.35
N HIS A 59 -7.16 4.63 2.82
CA HIS A 59 -6.63 5.81 2.16
C HIS A 59 -6.00 6.74 3.20
N ARG A 60 -5.13 7.64 2.76
CA ARG A 60 -4.49 8.62 3.65
C ARG A 60 -5.52 9.47 4.40
N GLY A 61 -5.38 9.59 5.71
CA GLY A 61 -6.30 10.25 6.63
C GLY A 61 -7.47 9.38 7.09
N GLY A 62 -7.64 8.19 6.52
CA GLY A 62 -8.70 7.26 6.90
C GLY A 62 -8.46 6.56 8.24
N THR A 63 -9.44 5.75 8.63
CA THR A 63 -9.37 4.80 9.74
C THR A 63 -9.55 3.40 9.18
N ILE A 64 -8.76 2.46 9.66
CA ILE A 64 -8.81 1.05 9.23
C ILE A 64 -8.67 0.12 10.43
N VAL A 65 -9.27 -1.05 10.32
CA VAL A 65 -9.08 -2.16 11.25
C VAL A 65 -8.12 -3.17 10.63
N LEU A 66 -7.09 -3.55 11.37
CA LEU A 66 -6.23 -4.69 11.04
C LEU A 66 -6.79 -5.92 11.78
N PRO A 67 -7.51 -6.82 11.08
CA PRO A 67 -8.22 -7.91 11.74
C PRO A 67 -7.25 -8.96 12.28
N CYS A 68 -7.39 -9.29 13.56
CA CYS A 68 -6.68 -10.38 14.20
C CYS A 68 -7.57 -10.97 15.29
N ARG A 69 -7.86 -12.26 15.20
CA ARG A 69 -8.55 -13.00 16.25
C ARG A 69 -7.70 -14.15 16.72
N TYR A 70 -7.84 -14.52 17.97
CA TYR A 70 -7.16 -15.67 18.53
C TYR A 70 -8.14 -16.54 19.32
N HIS A 71 -7.90 -17.84 19.26
CA HIS A 71 -8.62 -18.82 20.05
C HIS A 71 -7.68 -19.40 21.10
N TYR A 72 -8.19 -19.55 22.31
CA TYR A 72 -7.45 -20.08 23.46
C TYR A 72 -8.20 -21.28 24.04
N GLU A 73 -7.61 -22.47 23.93
CA GLU A 73 -8.14 -23.71 24.50
C GLU A 73 -7.52 -23.96 25.89
N ALA A 74 -7.89 -23.17 26.91
CA ALA A 74 -7.70 -23.61 28.29
C ALA A 74 -8.76 -23.04 29.23
N ALA A 75 -9.58 -23.95 29.78
CA ALA A 75 -10.76 -23.65 30.59
C ALA A 75 -10.46 -23.27 32.06
N ALA A 76 -9.22 -22.96 32.43
CA ALA A 76 -8.83 -22.89 33.86
C ALA A 76 -8.15 -21.60 34.31
N HIS A 77 -7.56 -20.79 33.42
CA HIS A 77 -6.82 -19.58 33.79
C HIS A 77 -7.41 -18.37 33.05
N GLY A 78 -7.68 -17.29 33.79
CA GLY A 78 -8.28 -16.09 33.23
C GLY A 78 -7.43 -15.47 32.11
N HIS A 79 -8.05 -14.64 31.28
CA HIS A 79 -7.38 -13.93 30.17
C HIS A 79 -6.25 -12.96 30.60
N ASP A 80 -5.97 -12.84 31.90
CA ASP A 80 -5.00 -11.91 32.49
C ASP A 80 -3.54 -12.20 32.09
N GLY A 81 -3.26 -13.34 31.45
CA GLY A 81 -1.92 -13.75 30.99
C GLY A 81 -1.63 -13.57 29.49
N VAL A 82 -2.59 -13.16 28.67
CA VAL A 82 -2.38 -13.05 27.21
C VAL A 82 -1.71 -11.71 26.86
N ARG A 83 -0.54 -11.79 26.21
CA ARG A 83 0.16 -10.65 25.64
C ARG A 83 -0.15 -10.53 24.16
N LEU A 84 -0.64 -9.37 23.75
CA LEU A 84 -0.84 -9.00 22.35
C LEU A 84 0.28 -8.07 21.92
N LYS A 85 0.88 -8.35 20.77
CA LYS A 85 1.93 -7.51 20.19
C LYS A 85 1.72 -7.34 18.69
N TRP A 86 1.49 -6.10 18.30
CA TRP A 86 1.48 -5.70 16.90
C TRP A 86 2.82 -5.11 16.52
N THR A 87 3.41 -5.64 15.46
CA THR A 87 4.62 -5.09 14.85
C THR A 87 4.37 -4.79 13.38
N LYS A 88 5.18 -3.89 12.83
CA LYS A 88 5.22 -3.63 11.38
C LYS A 88 6.53 -4.13 10.81
N VAL A 89 6.43 -4.88 9.72
CA VAL A 89 7.57 -5.32 8.94
C VAL A 89 8.15 -4.13 8.17
N VAL A 90 9.38 -3.75 8.51
CA VAL A 90 10.15 -2.71 7.81
C VAL A 90 10.97 -3.33 6.70
N ASP A 91 11.71 -4.37 7.06
CA ASP A 91 12.50 -5.23 6.18
C ASP A 91 12.26 -6.70 6.59
N PRO A 92 12.63 -7.70 5.77
CA PRO A 92 12.40 -9.11 6.11
C PRO A 92 12.96 -9.57 7.46
N LEU A 93 13.92 -8.83 8.01
CA LEU A 93 14.58 -9.10 9.30
C LEU A 93 14.39 -7.97 10.32
N ALA A 94 13.62 -6.93 10.01
CA ALA A 94 13.47 -5.75 10.86
C ALA A 94 11.99 -5.41 11.08
N PHE A 95 11.61 -5.38 12.37
CA PHE A 95 10.26 -5.09 12.81
C PHE A 95 10.26 -3.84 13.67
N THR A 96 9.21 -3.03 13.58
CA THR A 96 8.98 -1.88 14.46
C THR A 96 7.74 -2.13 15.29
N ASP A 97 7.85 -1.96 16.61
CA ASP A 97 6.70 -2.07 17.50
C ASP A 97 5.64 -1.02 17.14
N VAL A 98 4.40 -1.47 17.04
CA VAL A 98 3.22 -0.64 16.76
C VAL A 98 2.42 -0.47 18.03
N PHE A 99 2.04 -1.59 18.65
CA PHE A 99 1.17 -1.63 19.80
C PHE A 99 1.42 -2.90 20.63
N VAL A 100 1.38 -2.79 21.96
CA VAL A 100 1.46 -3.93 22.87
C VAL A 100 0.36 -3.80 23.93
N ALA A 101 -0.30 -4.91 24.25
CA ALA A 101 -1.21 -5.02 25.38
C ALA A 101 -0.94 -6.27 26.22
N LEU A 102 -1.14 -6.13 27.53
CA LEU A 102 -1.10 -7.21 28.52
C LEU A 102 -2.16 -6.89 29.58
N GLY A 103 -3.28 -7.62 29.54
CA GLY A 103 -4.46 -7.31 30.34
C GLY A 103 -4.92 -5.85 30.13
N PRO A 104 -5.11 -5.05 31.20
CA PRO A 104 -5.55 -3.66 31.08
C PRO A 104 -4.44 -2.70 30.60
N GLN A 105 -3.17 -3.11 30.71
CA GLN A 105 -2.05 -2.28 30.32
C GLN A 105 -1.83 -2.37 28.82
N HIS A 106 -1.76 -1.22 28.17
CA HIS A 106 -1.52 -1.15 26.73
C HIS A 106 -0.71 0.08 26.36
N ARG A 107 0.01 -0.02 25.24
CA ARG A 107 0.90 1.04 24.78
C ARG A 107 1.08 0.99 23.27
N ALA A 108 0.88 2.16 22.64
CA ALA A 108 1.28 2.40 21.26
C ALA A 108 2.70 3.00 21.19
N PHE A 109 3.42 2.74 20.10
CA PHE A 109 4.82 3.13 19.93
C PHE A 109 5.03 4.08 18.74
N GLY A 110 6.15 4.81 18.75
CA GLY A 110 6.56 5.70 17.65
C GLY A 110 5.44 6.64 17.16
N SER A 111 5.24 6.67 15.84
CA SER A 111 4.21 7.46 15.18
C SER A 111 2.79 6.92 15.37
N TYR A 112 2.61 5.72 15.96
CA TYR A 112 1.31 5.10 16.22
C TYR A 112 0.66 5.58 17.51
N ARG A 113 1.39 6.32 18.35
CA ARG A 113 0.86 6.92 19.58
C ARG A 113 -0.35 7.82 19.31
N GLY A 114 -1.43 7.59 20.05
CA GLY A 114 -2.67 8.36 19.95
C GLY A 114 -3.54 8.02 18.73
N ARG A 115 -3.15 7.02 17.92
CA ARG A 115 -3.92 6.61 16.74
C ARG A 115 -4.07 5.10 16.57
N ALA A 116 -3.33 4.29 17.32
CA ALA A 116 -3.47 2.84 17.36
C ALA A 116 -4.09 2.42 18.69
N GLU A 117 -5.16 1.62 18.63
CA GLU A 117 -5.87 1.07 19.79
C GLU A 117 -6.47 -0.30 19.44
N LEU A 118 -6.75 -1.11 20.46
CA LEU A 118 -7.49 -2.37 20.24
C LEU A 118 -8.96 -2.07 19.99
N GLN A 119 -9.57 -2.85 19.10
CA GLN A 119 -11.00 -2.77 18.81
C GLN A 119 -11.84 -3.27 19.99
N GLY A 120 -11.53 -4.47 20.51
CA GLY A 120 -12.14 -4.99 21.72
C GLY A 120 -13.56 -5.52 21.53
N ASP A 121 -13.88 -6.13 20.38
CA ASP A 121 -15.21 -6.68 20.05
C ASP A 121 -15.55 -8.00 20.79
N GLY A 122 -14.91 -8.25 21.93
CA GLY A 122 -15.14 -9.41 22.78
C GLY A 122 -13.90 -10.28 23.03
N PRO A 123 -14.06 -11.40 23.74
CA PRO A 123 -12.97 -12.33 24.01
C PRO A 123 -12.33 -12.85 22.73
N GLY A 124 -10.99 -12.88 22.67
CA GLY A 124 -10.26 -13.35 21.50
C GLY A 124 -10.12 -12.33 20.37
N ASP A 125 -10.58 -11.09 20.52
CA ASP A 125 -10.36 -10.04 19.53
C ASP A 125 -9.06 -9.27 19.82
N ALA A 126 -8.08 -9.43 18.93
CA ALA A 126 -6.81 -8.74 18.95
C ALA A 126 -6.70 -7.70 17.81
N SER A 127 -7.82 -7.36 17.16
CA SER A 127 -7.84 -6.46 16.02
C SER A 127 -7.38 -5.05 16.40
N LEU A 128 -6.53 -4.45 15.57
CA LEU A 128 -5.97 -3.12 15.80
C LEU A 128 -6.71 -2.08 14.97
N VAL A 129 -7.33 -1.10 15.62
CA VAL A 129 -7.86 0.10 14.99
C VAL A 129 -6.73 1.09 14.78
N LEU A 130 -6.47 1.44 13.52
CA LEU A 130 -5.50 2.45 13.14
C LEU A 130 -6.20 3.67 12.53
N ARG A 131 -6.20 4.79 13.26
CA ARG A 131 -6.74 6.08 12.84
C ARG A 131 -5.69 6.91 12.11
N ASN A 132 -6.16 7.88 11.32
CA ASN A 132 -5.33 8.85 10.61
C ASN A 132 -4.16 8.19 9.85
N VAL A 133 -4.51 7.26 8.95
CA VAL A 133 -3.55 6.48 8.18
C VAL A 133 -2.65 7.40 7.34
N THR A 134 -1.35 7.16 7.37
CA THR A 134 -0.32 7.91 6.65
C THR A 134 0.25 7.07 5.50
N LEU A 135 0.97 7.71 4.55
CA LEU A 135 1.65 6.97 3.49
C LEU A 135 2.67 5.96 4.04
N GLN A 136 3.29 6.29 5.18
CA GLN A 136 4.26 5.41 5.80
C GLN A 136 3.62 4.14 6.34
N ASP A 137 2.32 4.14 6.65
CA ASP A 137 1.64 2.97 7.23
C ASP A 137 1.40 1.84 6.23
N TYR A 138 1.53 2.10 4.92
CA TYR A 138 1.57 1.02 3.94
C TYR A 138 2.62 -0.02 4.35
N GLY A 139 2.23 -1.30 4.34
CA GLY A 139 3.12 -2.41 4.64
C GLY A 139 2.41 -3.62 5.21
N ARG A 140 3.21 -4.56 5.70
CA ARG A 140 2.75 -5.76 6.38
C ARG A 140 2.89 -5.58 7.88
N TYR A 141 1.91 -6.07 8.61
CA TYR A 141 1.82 -6.04 10.06
C TYR A 141 1.69 -7.46 10.57
N GLU A 142 2.31 -7.72 11.70
CA GLU A 142 2.26 -8.99 12.39
C GLU A 142 1.50 -8.81 13.70
N CYS A 143 0.54 -9.68 13.93
CA CYS A 143 -0.20 -9.81 15.18
C CYS A 143 0.32 -11.05 15.90
N GLU A 144 1.15 -10.86 16.91
CA GLU A 144 1.72 -11.90 17.76
C GLU A 144 0.88 -12.00 19.04
N VAL A 145 0.42 -13.22 19.36
CA VAL A 145 -0.33 -13.52 20.58
C VAL A 145 0.46 -14.54 21.37
N THR A 146 0.87 -14.15 22.56
CA THR A 146 1.69 -14.99 23.45
C THR A 146 0.92 -15.27 24.73
N ASN A 147 0.89 -16.53 25.17
CA ASN A 147 0.45 -16.91 26.51
C ASN A 147 1.65 -17.46 27.33
N GLU A 148 1.38 -18.11 28.47
CA GLU A 148 2.45 -18.64 29.34
C GLU A 148 3.23 -19.84 28.75
N LEU A 149 2.70 -20.50 27.73
CA LEU A 149 3.16 -21.80 27.23
C LEU A 149 3.51 -21.79 25.72
N GLU A 150 2.82 -20.99 24.92
CA GLU A 150 2.86 -20.98 23.46
C GLU A 150 2.66 -19.55 22.89
N ASP A 151 3.21 -19.33 21.70
CA ASP A 151 3.01 -18.14 20.88
C ASP A 151 2.59 -18.51 19.46
N ASP A 152 1.67 -17.75 18.89
CA ASP A 152 1.30 -17.83 17.47
C ASP A 152 1.15 -16.42 16.88
N ALA A 153 1.32 -16.31 15.56
CA ALA A 153 1.33 -15.04 14.87
C ALA A 153 0.59 -15.07 13.53
N GLY A 154 -0.11 -13.98 13.23
CA GLY A 154 -0.81 -13.77 11.97
C GLY A 154 -0.35 -12.52 11.24
N MET A 155 -0.41 -12.55 9.91
CA MET A 155 0.05 -11.45 9.05
C MET A 155 -1.11 -10.73 8.37
N VAL A 156 -1.13 -9.40 8.47
CA VAL A 156 -2.11 -8.53 7.81
C VAL A 156 -1.38 -7.53 6.91
N LYS A 157 -1.83 -7.37 5.67
CA LYS A 157 -1.27 -6.39 4.74
C LYS A 157 -2.19 -5.18 4.59
N LEU A 158 -1.68 -4.00 4.92
CA LEU A 158 -2.35 -2.71 4.69
C LEU A 158 -1.89 -2.10 3.37
N ASP A 159 -2.84 -1.93 2.45
CA ASP A 159 -2.67 -1.18 1.21
C ASP A 159 -3.37 0.17 1.26
N LEU A 160 -2.95 1.06 0.38
CA LEU A 160 -3.50 2.39 0.24
C LEU A 160 -4.03 2.57 -1.18
N GLU A 161 -5.27 3.03 -1.28
CA GLU A 161 -5.78 3.57 -2.54
C GLU A 161 -4.94 4.77 -2.94
N GLY A 162 -4.52 4.83 -4.20
CA GLY A 162 -3.64 5.89 -4.67
C GLY A 162 -3.23 5.79 -6.12
N VAL A 163 -2.13 6.47 -6.44
CA VAL A 163 -1.61 6.59 -7.81
C VAL A 163 -0.10 6.52 -7.81
N VAL A 164 0.42 5.71 -8.74
CA VAL A 164 1.85 5.67 -9.06
C VAL A 164 2.17 6.70 -10.13
N PHE A 165 3.25 7.44 -9.94
CA PHE A 165 3.75 8.41 -10.89
C PHE A 165 5.27 8.33 -11.07
N PRO A 166 5.75 8.46 -12.33
CA PRO A 166 7.18 8.53 -12.59
C PRO A 166 7.72 9.91 -12.18
N TYR A 167 8.94 9.93 -11.63
CA TYR A 167 9.62 11.13 -11.21
C TYR A 167 11.11 11.09 -11.59
N HIS A 168 11.59 12.21 -12.12
CA HIS A 168 13.01 12.50 -12.28
C HIS A 168 13.25 13.97 -11.88
N PRO A 169 14.43 14.31 -11.33
CA PRO A 169 14.74 15.66 -10.90
C PRO A 169 15.04 16.58 -12.10
N ARG A 170 15.17 17.89 -11.81
CA ARG A 170 15.55 18.92 -12.80
C ARG A 170 16.91 18.65 -13.46
N GLY A 171 17.82 17.97 -12.76
CA GLY A 171 19.14 17.58 -13.27
C GLY A 171 19.13 16.52 -14.38
N GLY A 172 17.95 16.04 -14.77
CA GLY A 172 17.77 15.05 -15.84
C GLY A 172 17.40 13.67 -15.32
N ARG A 173 17.39 12.70 -16.24
CA ARG A 173 17.06 11.29 -15.97
C ARG A 173 18.26 10.53 -15.41
N TYR A 174 17.99 9.46 -14.67
CA TYR A 174 18.99 8.54 -14.12
C TYR A 174 20.02 9.25 -13.24
N LYS A 175 19.51 10.09 -12.33
CA LYS A 175 20.32 10.91 -11.42
C LYS A 175 20.17 10.57 -9.96
N LEU A 176 19.22 9.72 -9.59
CA LEU A 176 18.91 9.43 -8.18
C LEU A 176 19.50 8.08 -7.77
N THR A 177 20.30 8.04 -6.71
CA THR A 177 20.53 6.82 -5.93
C THR A 177 19.24 6.38 -5.22
N PHE A 178 19.21 5.18 -4.62
CA PHE A 178 18.02 4.70 -3.93
C PHE A 178 17.57 5.65 -2.80
N ALA A 179 18.51 6.10 -1.96
CA ALA A 179 18.21 7.03 -0.87
C ALA A 179 17.77 8.42 -1.39
N GLU A 180 18.35 8.88 -2.49
CA GLU A 180 17.93 10.12 -3.16
C GLU A 180 16.52 9.97 -3.75
N ALA A 181 16.17 8.82 -4.31
CA ALA A 181 14.86 8.52 -4.85
C ALA A 181 13.77 8.50 -3.75
N GLN A 182 14.07 7.89 -2.60
CA GLN A 182 13.17 7.89 -1.44
C GLN A 182 12.89 9.33 -0.96
N ARG A 183 13.93 10.14 -0.82
CA ARG A 183 13.80 11.56 -0.43
C ARG A 183 13.05 12.37 -1.48
N ALA A 184 13.35 12.16 -2.77
CA ALA A 184 12.68 12.84 -3.87
C ALA A 184 11.17 12.57 -3.89
N CYS A 185 10.74 11.32 -3.68
CA CYS A 185 9.32 11.00 -3.56
C CYS A 185 8.68 11.70 -2.34
N ALA A 186 9.36 11.70 -1.18
CA ALA A 186 8.88 12.37 0.02
C ALA A 186 8.71 13.89 -0.18
N GLU A 187 9.68 14.54 -0.83
CA GLU A 187 9.61 15.96 -1.20
C GLU A 187 8.41 16.26 -2.10
N GLN A 188 8.01 15.31 -2.94
CA GLN A 188 6.85 15.41 -3.84
C GLN A 188 5.53 14.90 -3.25
N ASP A 189 5.42 14.74 -1.93
CA ASP A 189 4.21 14.24 -1.23
C ASP A 189 3.86 12.80 -1.61
N GLY A 190 4.88 11.94 -1.69
CA GLY A 190 4.75 10.52 -1.96
C GLY A 190 5.79 9.68 -1.21
N ILE A 191 5.76 8.38 -1.45
CA ILE A 191 6.79 7.41 -1.05
C ILE A 191 7.24 6.64 -2.29
N LEU A 192 8.30 5.85 -2.22
CA LEU A 192 8.59 4.91 -3.31
C LEU A 192 7.43 3.91 -3.44
N ALA A 193 7.02 3.63 -4.68
CA ALA A 193 5.98 2.66 -4.98
C ALA A 193 6.50 1.23 -4.72
N SER A 194 5.60 0.33 -4.33
CA SER A 194 5.91 -1.10 -4.33
C SER A 194 5.86 -1.67 -5.76
N ALA A 195 6.52 -2.82 -5.97
CA ALA A 195 6.44 -3.55 -7.23
C ALA A 195 4.99 -3.90 -7.61
N GLU A 196 4.16 -4.23 -6.62
CA GLU A 196 2.76 -4.52 -6.84
C GLU A 196 1.95 -3.29 -7.26
N GLN A 197 2.20 -2.13 -6.64
CA GLN A 197 1.58 -0.87 -7.03
C GLN A 197 1.99 -0.48 -8.46
N LEU A 198 3.26 -0.66 -8.84
CA LEU A 198 3.72 -0.42 -10.21
C LEU A 198 3.05 -1.37 -11.19
N HIS A 199 2.94 -2.65 -10.84
CA HIS A 199 2.26 -3.65 -11.66
C HIS A 199 0.78 -3.30 -11.87
N ALA A 200 0.07 -2.89 -10.80
CA ALA A 200 -1.31 -2.40 -10.91
C ALA A 200 -1.40 -1.17 -11.81
N ALA A 201 -0.51 -0.19 -11.65
CA ALA A 201 -0.48 1.00 -12.50
C ALA A 201 -0.22 0.69 -13.99
N TRP A 202 0.62 -0.31 -14.28
CA TRP A 202 0.83 -0.79 -15.65
C TRP A 202 -0.42 -1.43 -16.25
N ARG A 203 -1.12 -2.29 -15.50
CA ARG A 203 -2.41 -2.87 -15.91
C ARG A 203 -3.45 -1.77 -16.19
N ASP A 204 -3.38 -0.68 -15.43
CA ASP A 204 -4.19 0.54 -15.61
C ASP A 204 -3.76 1.44 -16.78
N GLY A 205 -2.72 1.07 -17.53
CA GLY A 205 -2.28 1.77 -18.73
C GLY A 205 -1.06 2.67 -18.56
N LEU A 206 -0.34 2.62 -17.43
CA LEU A 206 0.93 3.34 -17.24
C LEU A 206 1.98 2.83 -18.25
N ASP A 207 2.55 3.73 -19.04
CA ASP A 207 3.53 3.44 -20.07
C ASP A 207 4.72 4.38 -19.92
N TRP A 208 5.85 3.86 -19.45
CA TRP A 208 7.03 4.66 -19.11
C TRP A 208 8.33 3.93 -19.45
N CYS A 209 9.16 4.55 -20.29
CA CYS A 209 10.40 3.98 -20.81
C CYS A 209 11.66 4.47 -20.08
N ASN A 210 11.56 4.67 -18.77
CA ASN A 210 12.74 4.89 -17.95
C ASN A 210 12.68 3.96 -16.75
N ALA A 211 13.80 3.28 -16.49
CA ALA A 211 14.01 2.50 -15.28
C ALA A 211 13.97 3.40 -14.03
N GLY A 212 13.24 2.97 -13.01
CA GLY A 212 13.11 3.71 -11.76
C GLY A 212 13.13 2.81 -10.53
N TRP A 213 13.62 3.37 -9.43
CA TRP A 213 13.63 2.72 -8.12
C TRP A 213 12.22 2.45 -7.60
N LEU A 214 12.08 1.31 -6.91
CA LEU A 214 10.92 0.89 -6.12
C LEU A 214 11.29 0.73 -4.65
N ARG A 215 10.29 0.62 -3.77
CA ARG A 215 10.46 0.63 -2.31
C ARG A 215 11.33 -0.50 -1.77
N ASP A 216 11.38 -1.64 -2.45
CA ASP A 216 12.20 -2.80 -2.09
C ASP A 216 13.66 -2.71 -2.58
N GLY A 217 14.05 -1.61 -3.23
CA GLY A 217 15.37 -1.46 -3.84
C GLY A 217 15.51 -2.17 -5.19
N SER A 218 14.42 -2.72 -5.73
CA SER A 218 14.38 -3.18 -7.11
C SER A 218 14.22 -2.01 -8.09
N VAL A 219 14.64 -2.23 -9.33
CA VAL A 219 14.51 -1.25 -10.41
C VAL A 219 13.70 -1.87 -11.54
N GLN A 220 12.63 -1.18 -11.96
CA GLN A 220 11.70 -1.70 -12.97
C GLN A 220 11.21 -0.56 -13.87
N TYR A 221 10.58 -0.88 -15.01
CA TYR A 221 9.78 0.08 -15.78
C TYR A 221 8.64 -0.58 -16.56
N PRO A 222 7.45 0.05 -16.60
CA PRO A 222 6.27 -0.48 -17.27
C PRO A 222 6.20 -0.07 -18.74
N VAL A 223 6.15 -1.04 -19.66
CA VAL A 223 5.95 -0.77 -21.09
C VAL A 223 4.61 -1.36 -21.51
N ASN A 224 3.67 -0.51 -21.93
CA ASN A 224 2.38 -0.97 -22.47
C ASN A 224 2.39 -1.05 -23.99
N ARG A 225 3.27 -0.31 -24.66
CA ARG A 225 3.48 -0.41 -26.12
C ARG A 225 4.92 -0.78 -26.42
N PRO A 226 5.19 -1.95 -27.02
CA PRO A 226 6.54 -2.33 -27.36
C PRO A 226 7.12 -1.31 -28.35
N ARG A 227 8.35 -0.90 -28.09
CA ARG A 227 9.10 0.05 -28.92
C ARG A 227 10.59 -0.22 -28.75
N GLU A 228 11.33 -0.12 -29.84
CA GLU A 228 12.75 -0.46 -29.89
C GLU A 228 13.61 0.24 -28.83
N PRO A 229 13.46 1.57 -28.60
CA PRO A 229 14.24 2.26 -27.57
C PRO A 229 13.95 1.82 -26.13
N CYS A 230 12.95 0.95 -25.93
CA CYS A 230 12.46 0.49 -24.63
C CYS A 230 12.53 -1.04 -24.51
N GLY A 231 13.43 -1.68 -25.28
CA GLY A 231 13.62 -3.12 -25.27
C GLY A 231 12.46 -3.90 -25.90
N GLY A 232 11.68 -3.27 -26.79
CA GLY A 232 10.84 -4.02 -27.74
C GLY A 232 11.70 -4.46 -28.93
N LEU A 233 11.49 -5.65 -29.47
CA LEU A 233 12.16 -6.04 -30.70
C LEU A 233 11.68 -5.10 -31.83
N GLY A 234 12.52 -4.16 -32.25
CA GLY A 234 12.38 -3.52 -33.54
C GLY A 234 12.35 -4.62 -34.59
N GLY A 235 11.50 -4.50 -35.61
CA GLY A 235 11.40 -5.51 -36.66
C GLY A 235 12.80 -5.89 -37.15
N THR A 236 13.04 -7.20 -37.27
CA THR A 236 14.29 -7.88 -37.68
C THR A 236 15.24 -8.31 -36.54
N GLY A 237 15.18 -9.61 -36.21
CA GLY A 237 16.37 -10.37 -35.77
C GLY A 237 16.64 -10.52 -34.27
N SER A 238 15.91 -11.40 -33.58
CA SER A 238 16.48 -12.44 -32.70
C SER A 238 15.38 -13.16 -31.93
N ALA A 239 14.99 -14.31 -32.47
CA ALA A 239 14.33 -15.35 -31.70
C ALA A 239 15.38 -15.96 -30.75
N GLY A 240 15.37 -15.53 -29.50
CA GLY A 240 16.24 -16.05 -28.44
C GLY A 240 15.70 -15.68 -27.07
N GLY A 241 14.78 -16.49 -26.54
CA GLY A 241 14.40 -16.49 -25.13
C GLY A 241 13.16 -15.67 -24.74
N GLY A 242 11.97 -16.20 -25.03
CA GLY A 242 10.79 -16.12 -24.15
C GLY A 242 10.19 -14.76 -23.76
N GLY A 243 10.54 -13.65 -24.42
CA GLY A 243 9.91 -12.36 -24.18
C GLY A 243 8.71 -12.17 -25.11
N ASP A 244 7.48 -12.31 -24.60
CA ASP A 244 6.26 -12.07 -25.34
C ASP A 244 6.32 -10.76 -26.14
N ALA A 245 5.82 -10.79 -27.38
CA ALA A 245 5.68 -9.62 -28.26
C ALA A 245 4.69 -8.55 -27.74
N ASN A 246 4.17 -8.74 -26.53
CA ASN A 246 3.28 -7.83 -25.82
C ASN A 246 4.08 -6.98 -24.82
N GLY A 247 3.62 -5.74 -24.57
CA GLY A 247 4.18 -4.91 -23.51
C GLY A 247 4.21 -5.63 -22.15
N GLY A 248 5.11 -5.23 -21.26
CA GLY A 248 5.24 -5.82 -19.92
C GLY A 248 6.04 -4.95 -18.95
N LEU A 249 6.12 -5.40 -17.71
CA LEU A 249 7.02 -4.85 -16.69
C LEU A 249 8.44 -5.38 -16.96
N ARG A 250 9.36 -4.49 -17.30
CA ARG A 250 10.78 -4.83 -17.44
C ARG A 250 11.44 -4.71 -16.08
N ASN A 251 12.11 -5.77 -15.63
CA ASN A 251 12.66 -5.88 -14.28
C ASN A 251 14.20 -6.01 -14.34
N TYR A 252 14.91 -5.09 -13.67
CA TYR A 252 16.36 -5.09 -13.56
C TYR A 252 16.86 -5.76 -12.27
N GLY A 253 15.92 -6.22 -11.42
CA GLY A 253 16.20 -6.82 -10.12
C GLY A 253 16.60 -5.80 -9.06
N TYR A 254 17.09 -6.32 -7.93
CA TYR A 254 17.74 -5.53 -6.88
C TYR A 254 19.06 -4.96 -7.38
N ARG A 255 19.31 -3.68 -7.12
CA ARG A 255 20.48 -2.94 -7.61
C ARG A 255 21.33 -2.40 -6.47
N HIS A 256 22.56 -1.98 -6.76
CA HIS A 256 23.44 -1.41 -5.73
C HIS A 256 22.96 -0.01 -5.33
N ASN A 257 22.26 0.06 -4.20
CA ASN A 257 21.52 1.24 -3.72
C ASN A 257 22.33 2.55 -3.61
N ALA A 258 23.65 2.46 -3.40
CA ALA A 258 24.52 3.62 -3.17
C ALA A 258 25.22 4.14 -4.44
N GLU A 259 25.47 3.27 -5.42
CA GLU A 259 26.32 3.57 -6.58
C GLU A 259 25.51 3.80 -7.85
N GLU A 260 24.45 3.02 -8.02
CA GLU A 260 23.64 3.07 -9.23
C GLU A 260 22.64 4.22 -9.19
N ARG A 261 22.30 4.73 -10.38
CA ARG A 261 21.41 5.88 -10.52
C ARG A 261 20.31 5.60 -11.51
N TYR A 262 19.08 5.86 -11.07
CA TYR A 262 17.87 5.68 -11.86
C TYR A 262 16.90 6.86 -11.65
N ASP A 263 15.73 6.78 -12.27
CA ASP A 263 14.58 7.63 -11.92
C ASP A 263 13.87 7.03 -10.69
N ALA A 264 12.67 7.50 -10.34
CA ALA A 264 11.86 6.93 -9.27
C ALA A 264 10.42 6.69 -9.74
N PHE A 265 9.82 5.60 -9.27
CA PHE A 265 8.36 5.47 -9.27
C PHE A 265 7.85 5.80 -7.87
N CYS A 266 7.16 6.92 -7.76
CA CYS A 266 6.58 7.37 -6.51
C CYS A 266 5.12 6.96 -6.43
N PHE A 267 4.63 6.70 -5.23
CA PHE A 267 3.25 6.45 -4.91
C PHE A 267 2.72 7.54 -3.98
N THR A 268 1.51 8.00 -4.22
CA THR A 268 0.77 8.87 -3.30
C THR A 268 -0.67 8.41 -3.20
N SER A 269 -1.36 8.79 -2.12
CA SER A 269 -2.72 8.37 -1.79
C SER A 269 -3.65 9.59 -1.79
N ASN A 270 -4.86 9.43 -1.26
CA ASN A 270 -5.85 10.49 -1.16
C ASN A 270 -5.25 11.77 -0.58
N LEU A 271 -5.63 12.89 -1.22
CA LEU A 271 -5.12 14.20 -0.87
C LEU A 271 -6.09 14.83 0.15
N PRO A 272 -5.64 15.13 1.39
CA PRO A 272 -6.53 15.68 2.41
C PRO A 272 -6.99 17.10 2.08
N GLY A 273 -6.27 17.81 1.21
CA GLY A 273 -6.63 19.14 0.70
C GLY A 273 -7.08 19.10 -0.76
N ARG A 274 -7.02 20.25 -1.44
CA ARG A 274 -7.38 20.37 -2.86
C ARG A 274 -6.30 21.04 -3.70
N VAL A 275 -6.09 20.54 -4.91
CA VAL A 275 -5.31 21.24 -5.94
C VAL A 275 -6.23 22.04 -6.84
N PHE A 276 -5.89 23.29 -7.08
CA PHE A 276 -6.61 24.16 -8.01
C PHE A 276 -5.64 24.91 -8.91
N PHE A 277 -6.10 25.27 -10.10
CA PHE A 277 -5.30 26.04 -11.05
C PHE A 277 -5.55 27.53 -10.86
N LEU A 278 -4.49 28.28 -10.56
CA LEU A 278 -4.52 29.72 -10.62
C LEU A 278 -4.27 30.17 -12.06
N LYS A 279 -5.22 30.97 -12.56
CA LYS A 279 -5.12 31.73 -13.79
C LYS A 279 -5.00 33.22 -13.45
N PRO A 280 -3.80 33.73 -13.09
CA PRO A 280 -3.61 35.17 -12.98
C PRO A 280 -3.91 35.84 -14.34
N LEU A 281 -4.22 37.14 -14.35
CA LEU A 281 -4.48 37.90 -15.58
C LEU A 281 -3.38 37.72 -16.64
N ARG A 282 -2.15 37.42 -16.23
CA ARG A 282 -1.05 36.98 -17.09
C ARG A 282 -0.32 35.78 -16.48
N PRO A 283 0.09 34.78 -17.28
CA PRO A 283 1.00 33.73 -16.85
C PRO A 283 2.26 34.29 -16.18
N VAL A 284 2.81 33.59 -15.20
CA VAL A 284 3.93 34.05 -14.37
C VAL A 284 5.19 33.23 -14.62
N PRO A 285 6.40 33.80 -14.43
CA PRO A 285 7.62 33.00 -14.34
C PRO A 285 7.60 32.16 -13.05
N PHE A 286 8.48 31.16 -12.95
CA PHE A 286 8.49 30.24 -11.80
C PHE A 286 8.71 30.97 -10.47
N SER A 287 9.55 32.01 -10.46
CA SER A 287 9.80 32.86 -9.27
C SER A 287 8.55 33.56 -8.75
N GLY A 288 7.54 33.79 -9.60
CA GLY A 288 6.25 34.38 -9.21
C GLY A 288 5.23 33.36 -8.69
N ALA A 289 5.47 32.06 -8.87
CA ALA A 289 4.48 31.02 -8.58
C ALA A 289 4.15 30.91 -7.09
N ALA A 290 5.17 30.89 -6.23
CA ALA A 290 4.99 30.82 -4.78
C ALA A 290 4.18 32.01 -4.24
N ARG A 291 4.51 33.22 -4.67
CA ARG A 291 3.79 34.44 -4.29
C ARG A 291 2.33 34.41 -4.77
N ALA A 292 2.08 33.91 -5.97
CA ALA A 292 0.74 33.81 -6.53
C ALA A 292 -0.16 32.85 -5.73
N CYS A 293 0.35 31.68 -5.34
CA CYS A 293 -0.40 30.75 -4.48
C CYS A 293 -0.56 31.32 -3.05
N ALA A 294 0.50 31.89 -2.47
CA ALA A 294 0.50 32.42 -1.11
C ALA A 294 -0.55 33.52 -0.94
N ALA A 295 -0.70 34.40 -1.92
CA ALA A 295 -1.74 35.43 -1.93
C ALA A 295 -3.18 34.87 -1.81
N ARG A 296 -3.38 33.57 -2.05
CA ARG A 296 -4.67 32.85 -2.04
C ARG A 296 -4.72 31.79 -0.94
N GLY A 297 -3.85 31.92 0.08
CA GLY A 297 -3.79 31.00 1.22
C GLY A 297 -3.40 29.58 0.82
N ALA A 298 -2.52 29.44 -0.18
CA ALA A 298 -2.11 28.16 -0.73
C ALA A 298 -0.60 28.10 -0.98
N ALA A 299 -0.05 26.89 -1.07
CA ALA A 299 1.32 26.66 -1.53
C ALA A 299 1.31 26.25 -3.01
N VAL A 300 2.46 26.32 -3.69
CA VAL A 300 2.58 25.70 -5.02
C VAL A 300 2.41 24.18 -4.85
N ALA A 301 1.57 23.57 -5.68
CA ALA A 301 1.30 22.14 -5.61
C ALA A 301 2.55 21.33 -5.93
N LYS A 302 2.75 20.27 -5.16
CA LYS A 302 3.78 19.26 -5.44
C LYS A 302 3.33 18.32 -6.55
N VAL A 303 4.27 17.57 -7.12
CA VAL A 303 3.96 16.62 -8.20
C VAL A 303 2.98 15.54 -7.75
N GLY A 304 3.21 14.91 -6.60
CA GLY A 304 2.30 13.89 -6.07
C GLY A 304 0.90 14.43 -5.84
N GLN A 305 0.79 15.65 -5.31
CA GLN A 305 -0.51 16.31 -5.10
C GLN A 305 -1.28 16.51 -6.42
N LEU A 306 -0.59 16.89 -7.50
CA LEU A 306 -1.23 17.00 -8.82
C LEU A 306 -1.71 15.63 -9.34
N PHE A 307 -0.92 14.57 -9.16
CA PHE A 307 -1.31 13.21 -9.56
C PHE A 307 -2.49 12.69 -8.75
N ALA A 308 -2.50 12.91 -7.43
CA ALA A 308 -3.63 12.56 -6.56
C ALA A 308 -4.89 13.32 -6.98
N ALA A 309 -4.78 14.64 -7.21
CA ALA A 309 -5.91 15.45 -7.66
C ALA A 309 -6.44 15.00 -9.04
N TRP A 310 -5.55 14.62 -9.95
CA TRP A 310 -5.94 14.09 -11.27
C TRP A 310 -6.69 12.75 -11.18
N LYS A 311 -6.13 11.76 -10.46
CA LYS A 311 -6.68 10.40 -10.42
C LYS A 311 -7.88 10.28 -9.48
N LEU A 312 -7.82 10.91 -8.30
CA LEU A 312 -8.77 10.71 -7.20
C LEU A 312 -9.79 11.85 -7.07
N GLN A 313 -9.42 13.08 -7.45
CA GLN A 313 -10.31 14.26 -7.41
C GLN A 313 -10.78 14.71 -8.79
N LEU A 314 -10.46 13.93 -9.85
CA LEU A 314 -10.84 14.17 -11.24
C LEU A 314 -10.48 15.57 -11.76
N LEU A 315 -9.35 16.13 -11.31
CA LEU A 315 -8.87 17.43 -11.77
C LEU A 315 -8.44 17.35 -13.24
N ASP A 316 -9.21 18.01 -14.10
CA ASP A 316 -9.02 18.03 -15.55
C ASP A 316 -8.73 19.45 -16.04
N ARG A 317 -7.55 19.67 -16.63
CA ARG A 317 -7.13 20.99 -17.11
C ARG A 317 -6.14 20.91 -18.25
N CYS A 318 -6.57 21.42 -19.41
CA CYS A 318 -5.72 21.58 -20.59
C CYS A 318 -4.84 22.83 -20.55
N THR A 319 -4.08 23.04 -19.48
CA THR A 319 -3.19 24.21 -19.39
C THR A 319 -2.00 23.90 -18.51
N ALA A 320 -0.79 24.08 -19.06
CA ALA A 320 0.44 23.91 -18.31
C ALA A 320 0.54 24.92 -17.17
N GLY A 321 0.96 24.43 -16.01
CA GLY A 321 1.18 25.22 -14.82
C GLY A 321 2.43 24.79 -14.09
N TRP A 322 3.07 25.75 -13.41
CA TRP A 322 4.20 25.49 -12.53
C TRP A 322 3.79 24.61 -11.34
N LEU A 323 4.70 23.69 -10.98
CA LEU A 323 4.68 22.91 -9.75
C LEU A 323 5.89 23.23 -8.89
N ALA A 324 5.86 22.80 -7.62
CA ALA A 324 6.87 23.14 -6.62
C ALA A 324 8.30 22.69 -6.98
N ASP A 325 8.45 21.63 -7.79
CA ASP A 325 9.74 21.14 -8.29
C ASP A 325 10.33 21.99 -9.44
N GLY A 326 9.58 23.00 -9.91
CA GLY A 326 9.95 23.80 -11.07
C GLY A 326 9.65 23.11 -12.41
N SER A 327 8.94 21.99 -12.41
CA SER A 327 8.39 21.41 -13.64
C SER A 327 7.10 22.13 -14.05
N ALA A 328 6.78 22.05 -15.34
CA ALA A 328 5.49 22.50 -15.87
C ALA A 328 4.67 21.30 -16.33
N ARG A 329 3.50 21.10 -15.73
CA ARG A 329 2.64 19.92 -15.99
C ARG A 329 1.19 20.32 -16.16
N TYR A 330 0.36 19.41 -16.66
CA TYR A 330 -1.09 19.58 -16.72
C TYR A 330 -1.84 18.23 -16.70
N PRO A 331 -2.93 18.10 -15.93
CA PRO A 331 -3.68 16.85 -15.81
C PRO A 331 -4.81 16.74 -16.84
N ILE A 332 -4.98 15.56 -17.42
CA ILE A 332 -6.06 15.25 -18.37
C ILE A 332 -6.82 14.02 -17.91
N VAL A 333 -8.06 14.21 -17.47
CA VAL A 333 -8.99 13.11 -17.16
C VAL A 333 -9.72 12.70 -18.43
N ASN A 334 -10.22 13.68 -19.20
CA ASN A 334 -10.93 13.45 -20.45
C ASN A 334 -10.01 13.74 -21.64
N PRO A 335 -9.52 12.70 -22.36
CA PRO A 335 -8.57 12.88 -23.46
C PRO A 335 -9.13 13.73 -24.59
N ARG A 336 -8.31 14.63 -25.12
CA ARG A 336 -8.71 15.59 -26.17
C ARG A 336 -7.60 15.69 -27.21
N ALA A 337 -7.98 15.73 -28.50
CA ALA A 337 -7.01 15.72 -29.60
C ALA A 337 -5.97 16.87 -29.51
N ARG A 338 -6.41 18.06 -29.10
CA ARG A 338 -5.53 19.24 -28.93
C ARG A 338 -4.89 19.34 -27.54
N CYS A 339 -5.04 18.31 -26.70
CA CYS A 339 -4.59 18.37 -25.32
C CYS A 339 -4.07 17.04 -24.76
N GLY A 340 -2.78 16.80 -24.92
CA GLY A 340 -2.12 15.65 -24.29
C GLY A 340 -2.45 14.29 -24.93
N GLY A 341 -3.06 14.26 -26.11
CA GLY A 341 -3.28 13.06 -26.90
C GLY A 341 -4.52 12.24 -26.51
N ARG A 342 -4.49 10.93 -26.84
CA ARG A 342 -5.66 10.03 -26.77
C ARG A 342 -5.86 9.30 -25.43
N ARG A 343 -4.96 9.49 -24.47
CA ARG A 343 -5.01 8.82 -23.16
C ARG A 343 -5.12 9.83 -22.02
N PRO A 344 -5.72 9.46 -20.89
CA PRO A 344 -5.68 10.28 -19.69
C PRO A 344 -4.27 10.29 -19.09
N GLY A 345 -4.04 11.17 -18.11
CA GLY A 345 -2.77 11.27 -17.39
C GLY A 345 -2.32 12.70 -17.14
N VAL A 346 -1.34 12.84 -16.26
CA VAL A 346 -0.60 14.09 -16.10
C VAL A 346 0.47 14.17 -17.19
N ARG A 347 0.43 15.24 -17.98
CA ARG A 347 1.40 15.53 -19.04
C ARG A 347 2.49 16.45 -18.51
N SER A 348 3.73 16.17 -18.88
CA SER A 348 4.90 16.95 -18.45
C SER A 348 5.52 17.66 -19.64
N LEU A 349 5.82 18.95 -19.48
CA LEU A 349 6.67 19.73 -20.38
C LEU A 349 8.14 19.73 -19.90
N GLY A 350 8.47 18.89 -18.92
CA GLY A 350 9.77 18.84 -18.27
C GLY A 350 10.03 20.04 -17.37
N PHE A 351 11.27 20.52 -17.38
CA PHE A 351 11.75 21.65 -16.59
C PHE A 351 12.08 22.84 -17.50
N PRO A 352 11.07 23.61 -17.94
CA PRO A 352 11.30 24.76 -18.80
C PRO A 352 12.11 25.86 -18.12
N ASP A 353 12.66 26.79 -18.92
CA ASP A 353 13.41 27.95 -18.40
C ASP A 353 12.52 28.77 -17.45
N ALA A 354 12.90 28.75 -16.17
CA ALA A 354 12.17 29.34 -15.05
C ALA A 354 11.99 30.87 -15.17
N THR A 355 12.84 31.54 -15.96
CA THR A 355 12.82 33.01 -16.13
C THR A 355 12.10 33.43 -17.40
N ARG A 356 12.26 32.68 -18.49
CA ARG A 356 11.72 33.04 -19.82
C ARG A 356 10.33 32.49 -20.08
N ARG A 357 10.01 31.31 -19.54
CA ARG A 357 8.71 30.69 -19.76
C ARG A 357 7.70 31.17 -18.73
N LEU A 358 6.47 31.41 -19.20
CA LEU A 358 5.38 31.88 -18.38
C LEU A 358 4.26 30.85 -18.43
N PHE A 359 3.80 30.40 -17.26
CA PHE A 359 2.71 29.44 -17.13
C PHE A 359 1.70 29.91 -16.07
N GLY A 360 0.55 29.24 -15.99
CA GLY A 360 -0.27 29.32 -14.78
C GLY A 360 0.43 28.62 -13.62
N VAL A 361 -0.28 28.45 -12.50
CA VAL A 361 0.29 27.79 -11.32
C VAL A 361 -0.75 26.83 -10.74
N TYR A 362 -0.35 25.59 -10.48
CA TYR A 362 -1.17 24.71 -9.66
C TYR A 362 -0.85 24.99 -8.21
N CYS A 363 -1.88 25.29 -7.43
CA CYS A 363 -1.75 25.58 -6.00
C CYS A 363 -2.46 24.50 -5.19
N TYR A 364 -1.89 24.18 -4.04
CA TYR A 364 -2.44 23.26 -3.07
C TYR A 364 -2.91 24.01 -1.83
N ARG A 365 -4.16 23.79 -1.44
CA ARG A 365 -4.72 24.25 -0.18
C ARG A 365 -4.89 23.06 0.76
N ALA A 366 -4.27 23.16 1.93
CA ALA A 366 -4.41 22.18 3.01
C ALA A 366 -5.86 22.17 3.57
N PRO A 367 -6.30 21.04 4.13
CA PRO A 367 -7.60 20.97 4.83
C PRO A 367 -7.69 22.02 5.94
N GLY A 368 -8.88 22.60 6.13
CA GLY A 368 -9.14 23.58 7.19
C GLY A 368 -8.57 24.99 6.95
N ALA A 369 -7.86 25.22 5.83
CA ALA A 369 -7.44 26.57 5.47
C ALA A 369 -8.66 27.42 5.04
N PRO A 370 -8.82 28.66 5.54
CA PRO A 370 -9.95 29.52 5.21
C PRO A 370 -10.05 29.73 3.70
N ASP A 371 -11.27 29.68 3.18
CA ASP A 371 -11.48 30.03 1.78
C ASP A 371 -11.15 31.51 1.58
N PRO A 372 -10.43 31.86 0.49
CA PRO A 372 -10.25 33.25 0.16
C PRO A 372 -11.65 33.80 -0.07
N ALA A 373 -11.99 34.87 0.66
CA ALA A 373 -13.20 35.63 0.39
C ALA A 373 -13.32 35.82 -1.13
N PRO A 374 -14.50 35.63 -1.73
CA PRO A 374 -14.69 35.92 -3.14
C PRO A 374 -14.17 37.35 -3.35
N GLY A 375 -13.07 37.47 -4.08
CA GLY A 375 -12.39 38.75 -4.23
C GLY A 375 -13.39 39.76 -4.74
N GLY A 376 -13.58 40.84 -3.99
CA GLY A 376 -14.39 41.98 -4.38
C GLY A 376 -13.82 42.62 -5.64
N TRP A 377 -14.18 42.07 -6.80
CA TRP A 377 -14.25 42.83 -8.03
C TRP A 377 -15.59 43.55 -7.98
N GLY A 378 -15.60 44.68 -7.28
CA GLY A 378 -16.72 45.60 -7.28
C GLY A 378 -16.92 46.14 -8.69
N TRP A 379 -17.81 45.52 -9.44
CA TRP A 379 -18.59 46.24 -10.42
C TRP A 379 -19.72 46.89 -9.64
N GLY A 380 -19.63 48.21 -9.48
CA GLY A 380 -20.70 49.01 -8.92
C GLY A 380 -21.97 48.78 -9.74
N TRP A 381 -22.95 48.16 -9.11
CA TRP A 381 -24.35 48.35 -9.43
C TRP A 381 -24.98 48.97 -8.19
N ALA A 382 -25.26 50.27 -8.30
CA ALA A 382 -26.23 50.91 -7.43
C ALA A 382 -27.57 50.18 -7.61
N GLY A 383 -28.14 49.70 -6.52
CA GLY A 383 -29.44 49.03 -6.49
C GLY A 383 -29.63 48.34 -5.14
N GLY A 384 -30.42 48.97 -4.27
CA GLY A 384 -30.50 48.69 -2.85
C GLY A 384 -31.11 47.34 -2.45
N GLY A 385 -30.99 47.04 -1.16
CA GLY A 385 -31.62 45.91 -0.49
C GLY A 385 -30.67 45.24 0.49
N GLY A 386 -30.50 45.84 1.68
CA GLY A 386 -29.67 45.29 2.74
C GLY A 386 -30.23 44.00 3.32
N TRP A 387 -29.33 43.10 3.73
CA TRP A 387 -29.61 42.10 4.76
C TRP A 387 -28.40 42.02 5.68
N ALA A 388 -28.69 42.27 6.96
CA ALA A 388 -27.76 42.37 8.06
C ALA A 388 -27.01 41.06 8.32
N GLY A 389 -25.77 41.21 8.79
CA GLY A 389 -24.97 40.11 9.31
C GLY A 389 -25.59 39.49 10.56
N GLY A 390 -25.49 38.16 10.63
CA GLY A 390 -25.76 37.38 11.83
C GLY A 390 -24.90 36.12 11.79
N ALA A 391 -23.91 36.07 12.68
CA ALA A 391 -23.18 34.85 12.97
C ALA A 391 -24.18 33.78 13.45
N ARG A 392 -24.17 32.60 12.81
CA ARG A 392 -24.99 31.46 13.25
C ARG A 392 -24.19 30.63 14.25
N ASP A 393 -24.72 30.56 15.46
CA ASP A 393 -24.31 29.70 16.57
C ASP A 393 -24.47 28.22 16.18
N PRO A 394 -23.43 27.37 16.31
CA PRO A 394 -23.50 25.95 15.90
C PRO A 394 -24.36 25.04 16.80
N ALA A 395 -25.01 25.56 17.84
CA ALA A 395 -25.81 24.76 18.78
C ALA A 395 -27.31 24.61 18.44
N ALA A 396 -27.82 25.23 17.36
CA ALA A 396 -29.24 25.15 17.01
C ALA A 396 -29.52 24.09 15.93
N TRP A 397 -29.49 22.81 16.31
CA TRP A 397 -30.06 21.72 15.52
C TRP A 397 -31.18 21.04 16.30
N THR A 398 -32.43 21.41 15.99
CA THR A 398 -33.61 20.60 16.31
C THR A 398 -33.93 19.71 15.12
N PRO A 399 -34.05 18.38 15.29
CA PRO A 399 -34.46 17.49 14.20
C PRO A 399 -35.96 17.65 13.93
N LEU A 400 -36.31 17.87 12.66
CA LEU A 400 -37.69 17.80 12.18
C LEU A 400 -38.04 16.33 11.90
N HIS A 401 -39.07 15.84 12.59
CA HIS A 401 -39.82 14.66 12.18
C HIS A 401 -40.70 15.01 10.98
N VAL A 402 -40.50 14.32 9.85
CA VAL A 402 -41.55 13.81 8.96
C VAL A 402 -41.07 12.47 8.41
#